data_AF-A0A9D6UI74-F1
#
_entry.id   AF-A0A9D6UI74-F1
#
_cell.length_a   1.000
_cell.length_b   1.000
_cell.length_c   1.000
_cell.angle_alpha   90.00
_cell.angle_beta   90.00
_cell.angle_gamma   90.00
#
_symmetry.space_group_name_H-M   'P 1'
#
loop_
_entity.id
_entity.type
_entity.pdbx_description
1 polymer ?
#
loop_
_entity_poly.entity_id
_entity_poly.type
_entity_poly.pdbx_seq_one_letter_code
_entity_poly.pdbx_strand_id
1 'polypeptide(L)'
;MENRKFIAIYSLTAIFSLVFITGCITPLKVVNVGAPAINCVFNPSCTVTVTDTTAPIPIPAGGTNFLQSRTFVGVPGAPANGLYAYEYRINLRNAMGITYIPCISSMTIEFGPVVSTLDYDGDGVADQVYVVTSGGLGTIGLASAEKDGNTVTFNFSAPVCAGGSPGTGQSSYFFGLVSAQPPRPVTATVKETTGTVHNVPARAPQLGGCSIPPYSPAYWNDGGVVQGNNNCYNYGNNKRTDTFAQPRRAAGIILGLANMNCGDVRNAAIADGLNPLPASGNCPSGKDKVALVVDPGTDYHWYRIDSGGMWSHKPGGGQATNLDNSSNPIPNPETADRCGGWLCYTDFCGYFCSCSDAAQGQGHENIN
;
A
#
# COMPACT_ATOMS: atom_id res chain seq x y z
N MET A 1 -28.39 -65.48 31.28
CA MET A 1 -28.81 -64.51 30.24
C MET A 1 -28.21 -63.18 30.62
N GLU A 2 -27.08 -62.85 30.00
CA GLU A 2 -26.16 -61.78 30.39
C GLU A 2 -26.48 -60.53 29.55
N ASN A 3 -26.89 -59.44 30.21
CA ASN A 3 -27.25 -58.18 29.55
C ASN A 3 -25.98 -57.36 29.29
N ARG A 4 -25.46 -57.40 28.06
CA ARG A 4 -24.38 -56.50 27.61
C ARG A 4 -24.95 -55.13 27.23
N LYS A 5 -24.54 -54.09 27.97
CA LYS A 5 -24.78 -52.68 27.62
C LYS A 5 -23.82 -52.28 26.48
N PHE A 6 -24.37 -51.83 25.36
CA PHE A 6 -23.61 -51.20 24.27
C PHE A 6 -23.20 -49.78 24.70
N ILE A 7 -21.89 -49.51 24.70
CA ILE A 7 -21.32 -48.17 24.85
C ILE A 7 -21.15 -47.61 23.42
N ALA A 8 -21.90 -46.57 23.08
CA ALA A 8 -21.72 -45.83 21.84
C ALA A 8 -20.53 -44.88 21.99
N ILE A 9 -19.46 -45.12 21.22
CA ILE A 9 -18.29 -44.24 21.12
C ILE A 9 -18.61 -43.20 20.05
N TYR A 10 -18.85 -41.95 20.45
CA TYR A 10 -18.94 -40.82 19.53
C TYR A 10 -17.52 -40.35 19.16
N SER A 11 -17.10 -40.58 17.92
CA SER A 11 -15.88 -39.97 17.38
C SER A 11 -16.11 -38.47 17.17
N LEU A 12 -15.39 -37.65 17.94
CA LEU A 12 -15.36 -36.21 17.77
C LEU A 12 -14.46 -35.87 16.57
N THR A 13 -15.04 -35.65 15.40
CA THR A 13 -14.30 -35.19 14.22
C THR A 13 -14.04 -33.69 14.37
N ALA A 14 -12.81 -33.30 14.66
CA ALA A 14 -12.41 -31.89 14.70
C ALA A 14 -12.39 -31.33 13.28
N ILE A 15 -13.39 -30.53 12.92
CA ILE A 15 -13.43 -29.80 11.65
C ILE A 15 -12.54 -28.57 11.80
N PHE A 16 -11.28 -28.67 11.35
CA PHE A 16 -10.42 -27.50 11.13
C PHE A 16 -11.00 -26.71 9.95
N SER A 17 -11.76 -25.66 10.24
CA SER A 17 -12.16 -24.68 9.25
C SER A 17 -10.94 -23.83 8.89
N LEU A 18 -10.29 -24.14 7.77
CA LEU A 18 -9.29 -23.27 7.17
C LEU A 18 -10.01 -21.98 6.72
N VAL A 19 -9.85 -20.92 7.49
CA VAL A 19 -10.25 -19.57 7.05
C VAL A 19 -9.21 -19.12 6.04
N PHE A 20 -9.52 -19.24 4.76
CA PHE A 20 -8.75 -18.60 3.71
C PHE A 20 -8.96 -17.08 3.83
N ILE A 21 -7.93 -16.36 4.27
CA ILE A 21 -7.89 -14.91 4.17
C ILE A 21 -7.67 -14.60 2.68
N THR A 22 -8.75 -14.36 1.94
CA THR A 22 -8.66 -13.84 0.58
C THR A 22 -8.12 -12.41 0.64
N GLY A 23 -6.85 -12.22 0.31
CA GLY A 23 -6.32 -10.89 0.01
C GLY A 23 -7.15 -10.28 -1.12
N CYS A 24 -7.57 -9.03 -0.97
CA CYS A 24 -8.42 -8.37 -1.95
C CYS A 24 -7.56 -7.84 -3.10
N ILE A 25 -7.41 -8.65 -4.16
CA ILE A 25 -6.80 -8.22 -5.42
C ILE A 25 -7.71 -7.16 -6.05
N THR A 26 -7.19 -5.95 -6.25
CA THR A 26 -7.93 -4.82 -6.82
C THR A 26 -7.53 -4.62 -8.29
N PRO A 27 -8.45 -4.75 -9.26
CA PRO A 27 -8.15 -4.46 -10.66
C PRO A 27 -7.89 -2.97 -10.88
N LEU A 28 -6.94 -2.65 -11.76
CA LEU A 28 -6.61 -1.28 -12.19
C LEU A 28 -7.17 -1.04 -13.60
N LYS A 29 -7.77 0.14 -13.86
CA LYS A 29 -8.24 0.54 -15.21
C LYS A 29 -7.02 0.71 -16.11
N VAL A 30 -6.96 -0.09 -17.17
CA VAL A 30 -5.94 -0.06 -18.20
C VAL A 30 -6.52 0.60 -19.45
N VAL A 31 -5.85 1.64 -19.95
CA VAL A 31 -6.24 2.33 -21.19
C VAL A 31 -5.11 2.32 -22.21
N ASN A 32 -5.49 2.38 -23.49
CA ASN A 32 -4.55 2.50 -24.60
C ASN A 32 -4.42 3.96 -25.00
N VAL A 33 -3.19 4.44 -25.14
CA VAL A 33 -2.88 5.85 -25.44
C VAL A 33 -1.89 5.97 -26.59
N GLY A 34 -1.80 7.16 -27.16
CA GLY A 34 -0.81 7.48 -28.20
C GLY A 34 0.30 8.40 -27.68
N ALA A 35 1.49 8.28 -28.26
CA ALA A 35 2.51 9.31 -28.22
C ALA A 35 2.33 10.28 -29.40
N PRO A 36 2.43 11.61 -29.21
CA PRO A 36 2.86 12.28 -27.97
C PRO A 36 1.71 12.64 -27.00
N ALA A 37 0.46 12.23 -27.24
CA ALA A 37 -0.69 12.62 -26.39
C ALA A 37 -0.47 12.29 -24.91
N ILE A 38 0.04 11.09 -24.59
CA ILE A 38 0.39 10.72 -23.22
C ILE A 38 1.45 11.64 -22.60
N ASN A 39 2.41 12.14 -23.39
CA ASN A 39 3.43 13.07 -22.90
C ASN A 39 2.82 14.42 -22.51
N CYS A 40 1.69 14.83 -23.12
CA CYS A 40 0.99 16.06 -22.77
C CYS A 40 0.45 16.04 -21.33
N VAL A 41 0.18 14.85 -20.78
CA VAL A 41 -0.21 14.67 -19.37
C VAL A 41 0.90 15.12 -18.42
N PHE A 42 2.16 15.05 -18.84
CA PHE A 42 3.34 15.35 -18.01
C PHE A 42 4.07 16.62 -18.43
N ASN A 43 3.88 17.10 -19.65
CA ASN A 43 4.50 18.35 -20.10
C ASN A 43 3.59 19.07 -21.10
N PRO A 44 3.28 20.38 -20.90
CA PRO A 44 2.46 21.14 -21.85
C PRO A 44 3.04 21.21 -23.27
N SER A 45 4.36 21.01 -23.44
CA SER A 45 5.00 20.89 -24.75
C SER A 45 4.88 19.49 -25.39
N CYS A 46 4.21 18.56 -24.71
CA CYS A 46 4.08 17.14 -25.09
C CYS A 46 5.43 16.43 -25.33
N THR A 47 6.49 16.96 -24.71
CA THR A 47 7.85 16.41 -24.77
C THR A 47 8.33 16.14 -23.34
N VAL A 48 8.82 14.94 -23.07
CA VAL A 48 9.29 14.54 -21.74
C VAL A 48 10.78 14.23 -21.76
N THR A 49 11.49 14.66 -20.72
CA THR A 49 12.88 14.26 -20.48
C THR A 49 12.86 12.98 -19.65
N VAL A 50 13.36 11.90 -20.24
CA VAL A 50 13.31 10.56 -19.63
C VAL A 50 14.66 10.15 -19.06
N THR A 51 14.62 9.40 -17.97
CA THR A 51 15.75 8.58 -17.50
C THR A 51 15.41 7.13 -17.79
N ASP A 52 16.31 6.41 -18.47
CA ASP A 52 16.13 5.01 -18.85
C ASP A 52 17.16 4.11 -18.12
N THR A 53 16.73 2.92 -17.70
CA THR A 53 17.59 1.84 -17.21
C THR A 53 17.14 0.52 -17.79
N THR A 54 18.08 -0.38 -18.09
CA THR A 54 17.79 -1.72 -18.62
C THR A 54 18.51 -2.79 -17.83
N ALA A 55 17.86 -3.93 -17.63
CA ALA A 55 18.48 -5.13 -17.07
C ALA A 55 18.17 -6.36 -17.93
N PRO A 56 19.17 -7.25 -18.18
CA PRO A 56 18.92 -8.52 -18.85
C PRO A 56 17.93 -9.38 -18.05
N ILE A 57 17.03 -10.07 -18.75
CA ILE A 57 16.16 -11.07 -18.15
C ILE A 57 16.92 -12.41 -18.19
N PRO A 58 17.07 -13.11 -17.06
CA PRO A 58 17.85 -14.35 -16.97
C PRO A 58 17.10 -15.58 -17.57
N ILE A 59 16.47 -15.41 -18.73
CA ILE A 59 15.89 -16.50 -19.52
C ILE A 59 16.98 -17.27 -20.27
N PRO A 60 16.81 -18.58 -20.52
CA PRO A 60 17.75 -19.41 -21.26
C PRO A 60 17.65 -19.16 -22.78
N ALA A 61 18.02 -17.95 -23.20
CA ALA A 61 18.02 -17.51 -24.59
C ALA A 61 19.41 -17.04 -25.02
N GLY A 62 19.74 -17.24 -26.30
CA GLY A 62 20.85 -16.55 -26.94
C GLY A 62 20.49 -15.11 -27.30
N GLY A 63 21.48 -14.33 -27.74
CA GLY A 63 21.26 -12.95 -28.17
C GLY A 63 21.02 -11.96 -27.02
N THR A 64 20.26 -10.90 -27.28
CA THR A 64 20.01 -9.83 -26.29
C THR A 64 18.54 -9.69 -25.95
N ASN A 65 18.28 -9.50 -24.66
CA ASN A 65 16.95 -9.29 -24.11
C ASN A 65 17.05 -8.34 -22.90
N PHE A 66 15.97 -7.64 -22.57
CA PHE A 66 15.94 -6.80 -21.37
C PHE A 66 14.53 -6.46 -20.89
N LEU A 67 14.44 -6.18 -19.59
CA LEU A 67 13.42 -5.31 -19.01
C LEU A 67 13.97 -3.87 -18.97
N GLN A 68 13.20 -2.93 -19.48
CA GLN A 68 13.48 -1.50 -19.41
C GLN A 68 12.56 -0.87 -18.38
N SER A 69 13.13 -0.02 -17.51
CA SER A 69 12.38 0.92 -16.69
C SER A 69 12.71 2.33 -17.14
N ARG A 70 11.68 3.12 -17.39
CA ARG A 70 11.75 4.50 -17.80
C ARG A 70 11.02 5.37 -16.78
N THR A 71 11.61 6.49 -16.43
CA THR A 71 11.00 7.43 -15.47
C THR A 71 11.14 8.86 -15.93
N PHE A 72 10.14 9.67 -15.65
CA PHE A 72 10.14 11.11 -15.88
C PHE A 72 9.16 11.79 -14.91
N VAL A 73 9.31 13.10 -14.73
CA VAL A 73 8.48 13.88 -13.80
C VAL A 73 7.63 14.88 -14.56
N GLY A 74 6.37 15.05 -14.15
CA GLY A 74 5.51 16.07 -14.69
C GLY A 74 5.97 17.46 -14.30
N VAL A 75 5.94 18.40 -15.25
CA VAL A 75 6.40 19.78 -15.05
C VAL A 75 5.24 20.73 -14.70
N PRO A 76 5.52 21.92 -14.16
CA PRO A 76 4.49 22.92 -13.87
C PRO A 76 3.57 23.20 -15.06
N GLY A 77 2.27 23.22 -14.79
CA GLY A 77 1.23 23.43 -15.81
C GLY A 77 0.73 22.16 -16.50
N ALA A 78 1.36 20.99 -16.29
CA ALA A 78 0.85 19.71 -16.76
C ALA A 78 -0.19 19.11 -15.79
N PRO A 79 -1.13 18.28 -16.26
CA PRO A 79 -2.04 17.51 -15.40
C PRO A 79 -1.33 16.70 -14.31
N ALA A 80 -0.18 16.10 -14.62
CA ALA A 80 0.63 15.31 -13.68
C ALA A 80 1.78 16.09 -13.03
N ASN A 81 1.65 17.41 -12.87
CA ASN A 81 2.69 18.27 -12.27
C ASN A 81 3.22 17.71 -10.94
N GLY A 82 4.54 17.53 -10.84
CA GLY A 82 5.21 17.02 -9.64
C GLY A 82 5.09 15.50 -9.42
N LEU A 83 4.35 14.79 -10.26
CA LEU A 83 4.20 13.34 -10.19
C LEU A 83 5.22 12.63 -11.08
N TYR A 84 5.59 11.41 -10.71
CA TYR A 84 6.58 10.59 -11.39
C TYR A 84 5.88 9.50 -12.22
N ALA A 85 6.16 9.48 -13.52
CA ALA A 85 5.80 8.39 -14.40
C ALA A 85 6.81 7.24 -14.28
N TYR A 86 6.30 6.02 -14.30
CA TYR A 86 7.08 4.79 -14.38
C TYR A 86 6.56 3.96 -15.54
N GLU A 87 7.34 3.89 -16.61
CA GLU A 87 7.04 3.07 -17.76
C GLU A 87 7.96 1.84 -17.79
N TYR A 88 7.41 0.71 -18.20
CA TYR A 88 8.12 -0.56 -18.34
C TYR A 88 7.97 -1.09 -19.75
N ARG A 89 9.01 -1.81 -20.21
CA ARG A 89 9.00 -2.50 -21.49
C ARG A 89 9.83 -3.77 -21.44
N ILE A 90 9.27 -4.88 -21.88
CA ILE A 90 10.00 -6.13 -22.11
C ILE A 90 10.35 -6.22 -23.58
N ASN A 91 11.64 -6.38 -23.89
CA ASN A 91 12.12 -6.51 -25.26
C ASN A 91 12.89 -7.82 -25.45
N LEU A 92 12.29 -8.74 -26.20
CA LEU A 92 12.88 -10.01 -26.59
C LEU A 92 13.18 -10.07 -28.11
N ARG A 93 13.17 -8.93 -28.81
CA ARG A 93 13.27 -8.87 -30.27
C ARG A 93 14.52 -9.57 -30.81
N ASN A 94 15.62 -9.46 -30.09
CA ASN A 94 16.91 -10.07 -30.44
C ASN A 94 17.26 -11.28 -29.56
N ALA A 95 16.31 -11.75 -28.75
CA ALA A 95 16.45 -12.99 -28.00
C ALA A 95 16.20 -14.17 -28.94
N MET A 96 16.98 -15.23 -28.78
CA MET A 96 16.88 -16.44 -29.58
C MET A 96 16.59 -17.63 -28.68
N GLY A 97 15.48 -18.33 -28.94
CA GLY A 97 15.24 -19.63 -28.34
C GLY A 97 16.30 -20.63 -28.78
N ILE A 98 16.84 -21.41 -27.84
CA ILE A 98 17.85 -22.45 -28.13
C ILE A 98 17.19 -23.83 -28.06
N THR A 99 16.74 -24.22 -26.87
CA THR A 99 16.02 -25.48 -26.63
C THR A 99 14.51 -25.32 -26.75
N TYR A 100 14.00 -24.12 -26.44
CA TYR A 100 12.63 -23.68 -26.65
C TYR A 100 12.61 -22.16 -26.86
N ILE A 101 11.46 -21.62 -27.28
CA ILE A 101 11.25 -20.16 -27.41
C ILE A 101 10.66 -19.64 -26.10
N PRO A 102 11.42 -18.90 -25.27
CA PRO A 102 10.89 -18.33 -24.04
C PRO A 102 9.89 -17.21 -24.33
N CYS A 103 8.80 -17.22 -23.59
CA CYS A 103 7.73 -16.24 -23.69
C CYS A 103 7.32 -15.76 -22.31
N ILE A 104 7.28 -14.45 -22.09
CA ILE A 104 6.87 -13.83 -20.83
C ILE A 104 5.37 -13.55 -20.86
N SER A 105 4.65 -14.06 -19.86
CA SER A 105 3.19 -13.94 -19.70
C SER A 105 2.78 -12.82 -18.75
N SER A 106 3.58 -12.53 -17.73
CA SER A 106 3.30 -11.43 -16.79
C SER A 106 4.57 -10.82 -16.20
N MET A 107 4.41 -9.63 -15.64
CA MET A 107 5.41 -8.93 -14.83
C MET A 107 4.76 -8.49 -13.51
N THR A 108 5.46 -8.68 -12.40
CA THR A 108 5.01 -8.26 -11.07
C THR A 108 6.07 -7.36 -10.43
N ILE A 109 5.65 -6.28 -9.78
CA ILE A 109 6.55 -5.30 -9.16
C ILE A 109 5.94 -4.68 -7.90
N GLU A 110 6.77 -4.43 -6.89
CA GLU A 110 6.38 -3.71 -5.68
C GLU A 110 6.34 -2.19 -5.95
N PHE A 111 5.20 -1.74 -6.47
CA PHE A 111 4.99 -0.36 -6.92
C PHE A 111 4.61 0.61 -5.79
N GLY A 112 3.83 0.15 -4.81
CA GLY A 112 3.23 1.00 -3.79
C GLY A 112 1.95 1.71 -4.25
N PRO A 113 1.63 2.89 -3.70
CA PRO A 113 0.46 3.68 -4.10
C PRO A 113 0.51 4.08 -5.58
N VAL A 114 -0.63 3.91 -6.27
CA VAL A 114 -0.84 4.30 -7.67
C VAL A 114 -1.74 5.54 -7.69
N VAL A 115 -1.33 6.59 -8.41
CA VAL A 115 -2.19 7.75 -8.64
C VAL A 115 -3.37 7.32 -9.53
N SER A 116 -4.58 7.59 -9.07
CA SER A 116 -5.83 7.18 -9.72
C SER A 116 -6.74 8.36 -10.08
N THR A 117 -6.17 9.55 -10.25
CA THR A 117 -6.91 10.80 -10.53
C THR A 117 -6.56 11.39 -11.90
N LEU A 118 -5.67 10.75 -12.66
CA LEU A 118 -5.25 11.22 -13.98
C LEU A 118 -6.10 10.56 -15.05
N ASP A 119 -6.47 11.32 -16.07
CA ASP A 119 -7.14 10.85 -17.28
C ASP A 119 -6.07 10.79 -18.39
N TYR A 120 -5.72 9.59 -18.82
CA TYR A 120 -4.64 9.38 -19.80
C TYR A 120 -5.15 9.35 -21.24
N ASP A 121 -6.40 8.93 -21.46
CA ASP A 121 -6.99 8.77 -22.79
C ASP A 121 -7.94 9.92 -23.20
N GLY A 122 -8.24 10.83 -22.27
CA GLY A 122 -9.05 12.03 -22.47
C GLY A 122 -10.55 11.78 -22.44
N ASP A 123 -11.01 10.64 -21.89
CA ASP A 123 -12.44 10.29 -21.78
C ASP A 123 -13.17 11.01 -20.63
N GLY A 124 -12.46 11.78 -19.81
CA GLY A 124 -12.98 12.48 -18.64
C GLY A 124 -13.11 11.60 -17.40
N VAL A 125 -12.60 10.37 -17.43
CA VAL A 125 -12.64 9.38 -16.35
C VAL A 125 -11.20 9.05 -15.95
N ALA A 126 -10.94 9.04 -14.64
CA ALA A 126 -9.61 8.73 -14.16
C ALA A 126 -9.20 7.27 -14.45
N ASP A 127 -7.92 7.11 -14.76
CA ASP A 127 -7.23 5.87 -15.10
C ASP A 127 -6.14 5.56 -14.08
N GLN A 128 -5.65 4.31 -14.07
CA GLN A 128 -4.52 3.91 -13.24
C GLN A 128 -3.32 3.41 -14.05
N VAL A 129 -3.55 2.84 -15.24
CA VAL A 129 -2.50 2.27 -16.11
C VAL A 129 -2.74 2.71 -17.55
N TYR A 130 -1.67 3.11 -18.23
CA TYR A 130 -1.71 3.38 -19.67
C TYR A 130 -0.77 2.46 -20.45
N VAL A 131 -1.10 2.20 -21.71
CA VAL A 131 -0.28 1.43 -22.67
C VAL A 131 -0.10 2.27 -23.94
N VAL A 132 1.15 2.57 -24.30
CA VAL A 132 1.47 3.47 -25.44
C VAL A 132 1.47 2.69 -26.75
N THR A 133 0.28 2.47 -27.33
CA THR A 133 0.06 1.60 -28.49
C THR A 133 0.22 2.31 -29.84
N SER A 134 0.09 3.63 -29.88
CA SER A 134 0.32 4.45 -31.08
C SER A 134 1.54 5.35 -30.89
N GLY A 135 2.44 5.41 -31.88
CA GLY A 135 3.70 6.17 -31.80
C GLY A 135 4.75 5.60 -30.81
N GLY A 136 4.37 4.59 -30.02
CA GLY A 136 5.25 3.87 -29.10
C GLY A 136 5.99 2.69 -29.76
N LEU A 137 7.02 2.19 -29.08
CA LEU A 137 7.75 0.99 -29.49
C LEU A 137 7.05 -0.25 -28.93
N GLY A 138 6.94 -1.32 -29.73
CA GLY A 138 6.41 -2.60 -29.28
C GLY A 138 5.27 -3.11 -30.14
N THR A 139 4.74 -4.26 -29.78
CA THR A 139 3.59 -4.89 -30.45
C THR A 139 2.59 -5.52 -29.49
N ILE A 140 3.00 -5.82 -28.25
CA ILE A 140 2.17 -6.53 -27.27
C ILE A 140 1.72 -5.60 -26.14
N GLY A 141 0.41 -5.47 -25.93
CA GLY A 141 -0.18 -4.68 -24.86
C GLY A 141 -0.48 -5.49 -23.59
N LEU A 142 -1.23 -4.89 -22.66
CA LEU A 142 -1.71 -5.56 -21.44
C LEU A 142 -3.15 -6.07 -21.61
N ALA A 143 -3.45 -7.23 -21.03
CA ALA A 143 -4.81 -7.71 -20.82
C ALA A 143 -5.41 -7.13 -19.54
N SER A 144 -4.64 -7.12 -18.45
CA SER A 144 -5.07 -6.59 -17.17
C SER A 144 -3.87 -6.11 -16.35
N ALA A 145 -4.18 -5.29 -15.34
CA ALA A 145 -3.28 -4.95 -14.27
C ALA A 145 -4.03 -5.06 -12.94
N GLU A 146 -3.41 -5.69 -11.96
CA GLU A 146 -4.03 -6.04 -10.69
C GLU A 146 -3.10 -5.67 -9.54
N LYS A 147 -3.64 -5.02 -8.52
CA LYS A 147 -2.91 -4.58 -7.33
C LYS A 147 -3.30 -5.43 -6.12
N ASP A 148 -2.31 -5.96 -5.43
CA ASP A 148 -2.45 -6.66 -4.15
C ASP A 148 -1.44 -6.08 -3.15
N GLY A 149 -1.92 -5.43 -2.10
CA GLY A 149 -1.07 -4.65 -1.20
C GLY A 149 -0.25 -3.60 -1.97
N ASN A 150 1.08 -3.63 -1.85
CA ASN A 150 2.00 -2.75 -2.59
C ASN A 150 2.42 -3.29 -3.95
N THR A 151 1.96 -4.47 -4.33
CA THR A 151 2.41 -5.18 -5.52
C THR A 151 1.42 -4.98 -6.65
N VAL A 152 1.93 -4.72 -7.86
CA VAL A 152 1.14 -4.67 -9.09
C VAL A 152 1.61 -5.78 -10.02
N THR A 153 0.67 -6.56 -10.52
CA THR A 153 0.89 -7.58 -11.56
C THR A 153 0.27 -7.11 -12.86
N PHE A 154 1.08 -7.08 -13.91
CA PHE A 154 0.67 -6.79 -15.29
C PHE A 154 0.60 -8.10 -16.07
N ASN A 155 -0.57 -8.41 -16.60
CA ASN A 155 -0.78 -9.57 -17.46
C ASN A 155 -0.76 -9.13 -18.92
N PHE A 156 0.09 -9.73 -19.74
CA PHE A 156 0.18 -9.35 -21.15
C PHE A 156 -1.01 -9.91 -21.96
N SER A 157 -1.48 -9.13 -22.93
CA SER A 157 -2.56 -9.51 -23.86
C SER A 157 -2.26 -10.76 -24.68
N ALA A 158 -0.97 -10.98 -24.95
CA ALA A 158 -0.40 -12.23 -25.42
C ALA A 158 1.01 -12.34 -24.81
N PRO A 159 1.61 -13.53 -24.71
CA PRO A 159 2.98 -13.64 -24.23
C PRO A 159 3.96 -12.88 -25.13
N VAL A 160 4.93 -12.18 -24.52
CA VAL A 160 6.04 -11.55 -25.26
C VAL A 160 7.11 -12.61 -25.49
N CYS A 161 7.28 -13.06 -26.73
CA CYS A 161 8.16 -14.18 -27.06
C CYS A 161 9.50 -13.77 -27.69
N ALA A 162 10.53 -14.56 -27.43
CA ALA A 162 11.77 -14.55 -28.21
C ALA A 162 11.53 -15.02 -29.65
N GLY A 163 12.54 -14.85 -30.50
CA GLY A 163 12.52 -15.30 -31.89
C GLY A 163 13.25 -16.63 -32.11
N GLY A 164 13.13 -17.17 -33.32
CA GLY A 164 14.02 -18.24 -33.82
C GLY A 164 15.36 -17.70 -34.33
N SER A 165 15.46 -16.40 -34.54
CA SER A 165 16.67 -15.69 -34.97
C SER A 165 16.65 -14.22 -34.52
N PRO A 166 17.78 -13.48 -34.53
CA PRO A 166 17.81 -12.08 -34.10
C PRO A 166 16.88 -11.22 -34.95
N GLY A 167 16.06 -10.39 -34.29
CA GLY A 167 15.12 -9.49 -34.95
C GLY A 167 13.71 -10.06 -35.11
N THR A 168 13.51 -11.37 -34.89
CA THR A 168 12.22 -12.05 -35.07
C THR A 168 11.41 -12.22 -33.79
N GLY A 169 11.98 -11.90 -32.62
CA GLY A 169 11.25 -11.88 -31.37
C GLY A 169 10.35 -10.65 -31.23
N GLN A 170 9.68 -10.54 -30.10
CA GLN A 170 8.68 -9.52 -29.82
C GLN A 170 9.14 -8.52 -28.75
N SER A 171 8.37 -7.44 -28.64
CA SER A 171 8.51 -6.45 -27.58
C SER A 171 7.12 -6.08 -27.09
N SER A 172 6.96 -5.89 -25.79
CA SER A 172 5.78 -5.18 -25.29
C SER A 172 5.80 -3.73 -25.78
N TYR A 173 4.63 -3.11 -25.82
CA TYR A 173 4.54 -1.65 -25.73
C TYR A 173 5.16 -1.15 -24.41
N PHE A 174 5.46 0.14 -24.34
CA PHE A 174 5.58 0.76 -23.03
C PHE A 174 4.22 0.77 -22.35
N PHE A 175 4.20 0.35 -21.10
CA PHE A 175 3.06 0.48 -20.22
C PHE A 175 3.51 1.15 -18.93
N GLY A 176 2.67 2.00 -18.35
CA GLY A 176 3.09 2.78 -17.20
C GLY A 176 1.98 3.14 -16.24
N LEU A 177 2.40 3.58 -15.06
CA LEU A 177 1.57 4.15 -14.01
C LEU A 177 2.29 5.36 -13.40
N VAL A 178 1.59 6.07 -12.53
CA VAL A 178 2.09 7.29 -11.90
C VAL A 178 2.10 7.15 -10.37
N SER A 179 3.11 7.73 -9.74
CA SER A 179 3.21 7.87 -8.29
C SER A 179 3.60 9.29 -7.89
N ALA A 180 3.25 9.69 -6.67
CA ALA A 180 3.76 10.91 -6.06
C ALA A 180 5.21 10.77 -5.57
N GLN A 181 5.74 9.54 -5.51
CA GLN A 181 7.03 9.23 -4.90
C GLN A 181 8.14 9.10 -5.96
N PRO A 182 9.39 9.52 -5.65
CA PRO A 182 10.53 9.45 -6.58
C PRO A 182 11.03 7.99 -6.74
N PRO A 183 11.86 7.70 -7.76
CA PRO A 183 12.27 6.33 -8.07
C PRO A 183 13.27 5.73 -7.06
N ARG A 184 13.10 4.43 -6.76
CA ARG A 184 14.11 3.57 -6.11
C ARG A 184 14.41 2.35 -6.99
N PRO A 185 15.60 1.74 -6.86
CA PRO A 185 15.84 0.42 -7.43
C PRO A 185 14.99 -0.63 -6.71
N VAL A 186 14.44 -1.57 -7.48
CA VAL A 186 13.69 -2.73 -7.00
C VAL A 186 14.03 -3.97 -7.81
N THR A 187 13.59 -5.13 -7.32
CA THR A 187 13.56 -6.37 -8.09
C THR A 187 12.13 -6.63 -8.54
N ALA A 188 11.87 -6.56 -9.84
CA ALA A 188 10.64 -7.05 -10.42
C ALA A 188 10.75 -8.56 -10.67
N THR A 189 9.61 -9.23 -10.81
CA THR A 189 9.55 -10.60 -11.30
C THR A 189 8.89 -10.64 -12.66
N VAL A 190 9.39 -11.47 -13.57
CA VAL A 190 8.74 -11.77 -14.85
C VAL A 190 8.48 -13.27 -14.94
N LYS A 191 7.28 -13.64 -15.36
CA LYS A 191 6.83 -15.03 -15.38
C LYS A 191 6.73 -15.56 -16.81
N GLU A 192 7.42 -16.64 -17.12
CA GLU A 192 7.28 -17.35 -18.38
C GLU A 192 5.92 -18.05 -18.50
N THR A 193 5.50 -18.36 -19.73
CA THR A 193 4.32 -19.19 -20.00
C THR A 193 4.45 -20.61 -19.41
N THR A 194 5.69 -21.08 -19.20
CA THR A 194 6.01 -22.35 -18.52
C THR A 194 5.79 -22.28 -17.00
N GLY A 195 5.59 -21.08 -16.45
CA GLY A 195 5.45 -20.83 -15.02
C GLY A 195 6.74 -20.44 -14.30
N THR A 196 7.91 -20.56 -14.95
CA THR A 196 9.20 -20.13 -14.38
C THR A 196 9.19 -18.63 -14.10
N VAL A 197 9.70 -18.24 -12.95
CA VAL A 197 9.78 -16.84 -12.52
C VAL A 197 11.23 -16.38 -12.48
N HIS A 198 11.47 -15.20 -13.05
CA HIS A 198 12.79 -14.58 -13.13
C HIS A 198 12.81 -13.26 -12.38
N ASN A 199 13.82 -13.05 -11.55
CA ASN A 199 14.06 -11.79 -10.87
C ASN A 199 14.85 -10.85 -11.79
N VAL A 200 14.37 -9.63 -11.99
CA VAL A 200 14.98 -8.65 -12.89
C VAL A 200 15.04 -7.29 -12.21
N PRO A 201 16.21 -6.63 -12.16
CA PRO A 201 16.31 -5.26 -11.68
C PRO A 201 15.39 -4.32 -12.46
N ALA A 202 14.70 -3.45 -11.73
CA ALA A 202 13.79 -2.44 -12.25
C ALA A 202 13.83 -1.18 -11.37
N ARG A 203 13.05 -0.17 -11.75
CA ARG A 203 12.78 1.00 -10.91
C ARG A 203 11.29 1.09 -10.63
N ALA A 204 10.94 1.32 -9.38
CA ALA A 204 9.58 1.59 -8.94
C ALA A 204 9.58 2.82 -8.01
N PRO A 205 8.42 3.37 -7.65
CA PRO A 205 8.35 4.42 -6.66
C PRO A 205 8.99 3.99 -5.34
N GLN A 206 9.57 4.94 -4.63
CA GLN A 206 9.73 4.79 -3.20
C GLN A 206 8.36 4.42 -2.65
N LEU A 207 8.26 3.27 -1.99
CA LEU A 207 7.17 3.09 -1.03
C LEU A 207 7.45 4.19 -0.02
N GLY A 208 6.60 5.21 0.07
CA GLY A 208 6.84 6.37 0.92
C GLY A 208 7.44 5.87 2.23
N GLY A 209 8.67 6.29 2.55
CA GLY A 209 9.26 5.93 3.82
C GLY A 209 8.33 6.46 4.89
N CYS A 210 8.00 5.63 5.88
CA CYS A 210 7.23 6.12 7.01
C CYS A 210 8.03 7.27 7.65
N SER A 211 7.35 8.30 8.09
CA SER A 211 7.91 9.43 8.80
C SER A 211 7.01 9.75 9.99
N ILE A 212 7.65 10.23 11.06
CA ILE A 212 6.92 10.62 12.26
C ILE A 212 6.24 11.97 11.97
N PRO A 213 4.90 12.07 12.03
CA PRO A 213 4.21 13.33 11.81
C PRO A 213 4.55 14.35 12.90
N PRO A 214 4.62 15.66 12.59
CA PRO A 214 4.74 16.69 13.60
C PRO A 214 3.42 16.87 14.35
N TYR A 215 3.49 17.50 15.53
CA TYR A 215 2.30 17.98 16.21
C TYR A 215 1.71 19.17 15.44
N SER A 216 0.55 18.97 14.80
CA SER A 216 -0.12 19.98 13.97
C SER A 216 -1.62 20.00 14.26
N PRO A 217 -2.04 20.43 15.46
CA PRO A 217 -3.42 20.34 15.93
C PRO A 217 -4.40 21.13 15.06
N ALA A 218 -3.95 22.21 14.41
CA ALA A 218 -4.81 23.03 13.54
C ALA A 218 -5.48 22.23 12.41
N TYR A 219 -4.81 21.22 11.86
CA TYR A 219 -5.41 20.34 10.85
C TYR A 219 -6.59 19.53 11.42
N TRP A 220 -6.41 19.01 12.65
CA TRP A 220 -7.38 18.14 13.32
C TRP A 220 -8.47 18.90 14.08
N ASN A 221 -8.29 20.21 14.29
CA ASN A 221 -9.14 21.08 15.11
C ASN A 221 -9.83 22.14 14.25
N ASP A 222 -10.38 21.73 13.10
CA ASP A 222 -11.09 22.62 12.18
C ASP A 222 -12.47 23.10 12.68
N GLY A 223 -12.94 22.57 13.82
CA GLY A 223 -14.29 22.81 14.34
C GLY A 223 -15.41 22.24 13.45
N GLY A 224 -15.07 21.40 12.47
CA GLY A 224 -15.97 20.92 11.43
C GLY A 224 -15.83 19.43 11.17
N VAL A 225 -15.75 19.06 9.89
CA VAL A 225 -15.76 17.66 9.45
C VAL A 225 -14.52 16.92 9.94
N VAL A 226 -13.35 17.55 9.90
CA VAL A 226 -12.11 16.87 10.30
C VAL A 226 -12.13 16.58 11.80
N GLN A 227 -12.48 17.58 12.62
CA GLN A 227 -12.53 17.43 14.06
C GLN A 227 -13.64 16.48 14.49
N GLY A 228 -14.85 16.62 13.94
CA GLY A 228 -16.01 15.83 14.35
C GLY A 228 -15.94 14.35 13.98
N ASN A 229 -15.33 14.02 12.82
CA ASN A 229 -15.39 12.68 12.24
C ASN A 229 -14.08 11.89 12.32
N ASN A 230 -13.03 12.41 12.96
CA ASN A 230 -11.77 11.68 13.13
C ASN A 230 -11.43 11.59 14.62
N ASN A 231 -11.30 10.38 15.15
CA ASN A 231 -11.13 10.13 16.57
C ASN A 231 -9.67 9.87 16.96
N CYS A 232 -9.44 9.32 18.16
CA CYS A 232 -8.11 8.93 18.65
C CYS A 232 -7.40 7.92 17.73
N TYR A 233 -8.15 6.99 17.12
CA TYR A 233 -7.57 5.97 16.25
C TYR A 233 -7.16 6.55 14.89
N ASN A 234 -7.96 7.46 14.33
CA ASN A 234 -7.57 8.26 13.17
C ASN A 234 -6.31 9.09 13.44
N TYR A 235 -6.31 9.83 14.53
CA TYR A 235 -5.19 10.69 14.90
C TYR A 235 -3.91 9.89 15.15
N GLY A 236 -4.03 8.78 15.90
CA GLY A 236 -2.96 7.85 16.23
C GLY A 236 -2.24 7.35 14.99
N ASN A 237 -3.00 6.84 14.02
CA ASN A 237 -2.45 6.35 12.74
C ASN A 237 -2.24 7.47 11.70
N ASN A 238 -2.35 8.74 12.10
CA ASN A 238 -2.29 9.89 11.20
C ASN A 238 -3.15 9.76 9.94
N LYS A 239 -4.32 9.10 9.99
CA LYS A 239 -5.13 8.81 8.81
C LYS A 239 -6.51 9.45 8.92
N ARG A 240 -6.82 10.33 7.97
CA ARG A 240 -8.13 10.97 7.88
C ARG A 240 -9.08 10.08 7.09
N THR A 241 -9.99 9.41 7.79
CA THR A 241 -11.03 8.58 7.16
C THR A 241 -12.38 9.31 7.09
N ASP A 242 -12.58 10.35 7.91
CA ASP A 242 -13.85 11.06 8.07
C ASP A 242 -15.04 10.16 8.44
N THR A 243 -14.78 9.02 9.06
CA THR A 243 -15.79 7.99 9.40
C THR A 243 -15.77 7.58 10.88
N PHE A 244 -14.91 8.18 11.70
CA PHE A 244 -14.70 7.86 13.11
C PHE A 244 -14.17 6.42 13.29
N ALA A 245 -12.91 6.21 12.92
CA ALA A 245 -12.34 4.89 12.71
C ALA A 245 -12.38 3.99 13.95
N GLN A 246 -12.62 2.71 13.71
CA GLN A 246 -12.65 1.69 14.77
C GLN A 246 -11.71 0.54 14.40
N PRO A 247 -10.92 0.02 15.35
CA PRO A 247 -10.09 -1.16 15.12
C PRO A 247 -10.91 -2.30 14.49
N ARG A 248 -10.41 -2.86 13.40
CA ARG A 248 -10.99 -3.95 12.60
C ARG A 248 -12.23 -3.61 11.77
N ARG A 249 -12.72 -2.37 11.81
CA ARG A 249 -13.93 -1.98 11.05
C ARG A 249 -13.70 -1.93 9.55
N ALA A 250 -12.48 -1.67 9.08
CA ALA A 250 -12.14 -1.78 7.66
C ALA A 250 -12.34 -3.21 7.13
N ALA A 251 -12.19 -4.22 7.98
CA ALA A 251 -12.46 -5.62 7.68
C ALA A 251 -13.92 -6.03 7.94
N GLY A 252 -14.83 -5.08 8.19
CA GLY A 252 -16.25 -5.32 8.43
C GLY A 252 -16.59 -5.83 9.83
N ILE A 253 -15.67 -5.74 10.79
CA ILE A 253 -15.87 -6.24 12.16
C ILE A 253 -16.03 -5.06 13.12
N ILE A 254 -17.12 -5.07 13.88
CA ILE A 254 -17.42 -4.07 14.90
C ILE A 254 -17.17 -4.69 16.27
N LEU A 255 -16.27 -4.09 17.05
CA LEU A 255 -16.03 -4.47 18.44
C LEU A 255 -17.11 -3.86 19.34
N GLY A 256 -17.68 -4.66 20.24
CA GLY A 256 -18.64 -4.20 21.25
C GLY A 256 -17.97 -3.92 22.60
N LEU A 257 -18.78 -3.50 23.59
CA LEU A 257 -18.29 -3.21 24.95
C LEU A 257 -17.55 -4.39 25.60
N ALA A 258 -18.00 -5.62 25.36
CA ALA A 258 -17.32 -6.83 25.85
C ALA A 258 -15.88 -7.00 25.32
N ASN A 259 -15.55 -6.31 24.22
CA ASN A 259 -14.23 -6.33 23.59
C ASN A 259 -13.34 -5.16 24.02
N MET A 260 -13.82 -4.26 24.89
CA MET A 260 -13.04 -3.13 25.40
C MET A 260 -12.05 -3.63 26.47
N ASN A 261 -11.10 -4.45 26.04
CA ASN A 261 -10.02 -5.00 26.84
C ASN A 261 -8.73 -4.97 26.02
N CYS A 262 -7.57 -5.02 26.68
CA CYS A 262 -6.28 -4.92 25.99
C CYS A 262 -6.08 -5.98 24.91
N GLY A 263 -6.54 -7.22 25.14
CA GLY A 263 -6.32 -8.34 24.21
C GLY A 263 -7.02 -8.12 22.88
N ASP A 264 -8.32 -7.84 22.93
CA ASP A 264 -9.16 -7.72 21.75
C ASP A 264 -8.82 -6.46 20.93
N VAL A 265 -8.68 -5.30 21.57
CA VAL A 265 -8.35 -4.05 20.88
C VAL A 265 -6.95 -4.11 20.27
N ARG A 266 -5.97 -4.71 20.97
CA ARG A 266 -4.63 -4.95 20.44
C ARG A 266 -4.66 -5.85 19.21
N ASN A 267 -5.36 -6.98 19.28
CA ASN A 267 -5.44 -7.91 18.15
C ASN A 267 -6.14 -7.28 16.94
N ALA A 268 -7.17 -6.46 17.17
CA ALA A 268 -7.83 -5.68 16.14
C ALA A 268 -6.88 -4.68 15.48
N ALA A 269 -6.12 -3.93 16.26
CA ALA A 269 -5.14 -2.99 15.71
C ALA A 269 -4.02 -3.68 14.91
N ILE A 270 -3.55 -4.84 15.37
CA ILE A 270 -2.59 -5.65 14.61
C ILE A 270 -3.17 -6.08 13.26
N ALA A 271 -4.44 -6.48 13.24
CA ALA A 271 -5.12 -6.86 12.00
C ALA A 271 -5.26 -5.68 11.01
N ASP A 272 -5.32 -4.45 11.52
CA ASP A 272 -5.35 -3.23 10.69
C ASP A 272 -3.95 -2.79 10.21
N GLY A 273 -2.88 -3.46 10.64
CA GLY A 273 -1.50 -3.26 10.14
C GLY A 273 -0.51 -2.70 11.16
N LEU A 274 -0.95 -2.42 12.39
CA LEU A 274 -0.07 -1.91 13.45
C LEU A 274 0.86 -3.02 13.96
N ASN A 275 2.13 -2.69 14.15
CA ASN A 275 3.15 -3.67 14.55
C ASN A 275 3.46 -3.52 16.04
N PRO A 276 3.24 -4.54 16.90
CA PRO A 276 3.50 -4.43 18.32
C PRO A 276 4.96 -4.08 18.63
N LEU A 277 5.17 -3.25 19.64
CA LEU A 277 6.47 -2.76 20.04
C LEU A 277 6.61 -2.77 21.57
N PRO A 278 7.75 -3.22 22.14
CA PRO A 278 8.02 -3.03 23.56
C PRO A 278 8.20 -1.54 23.91
N ALA A 279 8.02 -1.17 25.18
CA ALA A 279 8.13 0.21 25.64
C ALA A 279 9.46 0.88 25.30
N SER A 280 10.57 0.17 25.46
CA SER A 280 11.92 0.63 25.09
C SER A 280 12.23 0.53 23.60
N GLY A 281 11.33 -0.03 22.80
CA GLY A 281 11.53 -0.21 21.37
C GLY A 281 11.43 1.09 20.59
N ASN A 282 12.22 1.18 19.53
CA ASN A 282 12.13 2.23 18.51
C ASN A 282 11.51 1.64 17.25
N CYS A 283 10.64 2.41 16.61
CA CYS A 283 10.03 2.00 15.36
C CYS A 283 11.03 2.09 14.20
N PRO A 284 11.21 1.01 13.42
CA PRO A 284 12.16 1.01 12.31
C PRO A 284 11.63 1.83 11.13
N SER A 285 12.54 2.25 10.24
CA SER A 285 12.19 2.85 8.94
C SER A 285 11.31 4.10 9.04
N GLY A 286 11.51 4.91 10.09
CA GLY A 286 10.80 6.18 10.30
C GLY A 286 9.32 6.05 10.68
N LYS A 287 8.86 4.82 10.95
CA LYS A 287 7.50 4.55 11.46
C LYS A 287 7.22 5.35 12.73
N ASP A 288 5.98 5.81 12.87
CA ASP A 288 5.54 6.48 14.08
C ASP A 288 5.28 5.45 15.19
N LYS A 289 5.34 5.91 16.44
CA LYS A 289 5.04 5.09 17.62
C LYS A 289 3.73 5.56 18.22
N VAL A 290 2.80 4.62 18.39
CA VAL A 290 1.51 4.87 19.03
C VAL A 290 1.37 4.03 20.28
N ALA A 291 0.54 4.47 21.23
CA ALA A 291 0.27 3.76 22.47
C ALA A 291 -1.24 3.53 22.64
N LEU A 292 -1.60 2.32 23.08
CA LEU A 292 -2.97 1.93 23.37
C LEU A 292 -3.19 1.89 24.88
N VAL A 293 -4.28 2.52 25.33
CA VAL A 293 -4.80 2.41 26.69
C VAL A 293 -6.28 2.03 26.65
N VAL A 294 -6.76 1.37 27.70
CA VAL A 294 -8.14 0.88 27.76
C VAL A 294 -8.75 1.23 29.12
N ASP A 295 -10.02 1.63 29.09
CA ASP A 295 -10.95 1.66 30.21
C ASP A 295 -11.78 0.37 30.11
N PRO A 296 -11.46 -0.66 30.94
CA PRO A 296 -11.98 -2.00 30.73
C PRO A 296 -13.51 -2.07 30.73
N GLY A 297 -14.08 -2.61 29.64
CA GLY A 297 -15.51 -2.75 29.44
C GLY A 297 -16.22 -1.47 28.97
N THR A 298 -15.49 -0.36 28.81
CA THR A 298 -16.06 0.96 28.51
C THR A 298 -15.54 1.52 27.19
N ASP A 299 -14.22 1.72 27.07
CA ASP A 299 -13.62 2.45 25.95
C ASP A 299 -12.13 2.12 25.76
N TYR A 300 -11.55 2.56 24.65
CA TYR A 300 -10.11 2.56 24.41
C TYR A 300 -9.64 3.94 23.94
N HIS A 301 -8.35 4.19 24.07
CA HIS A 301 -7.77 5.44 23.60
C HIS A 301 -6.34 5.27 23.07
N TRP A 302 -5.97 6.16 22.16
CA TRP A 302 -4.71 6.11 21.43
C TRP A 302 -3.93 7.42 21.57
N TYR A 303 -2.63 7.28 21.79
CA TYR A 303 -1.65 8.36 21.75
C TYR A 303 -0.68 8.14 20.59
N ARG A 304 -0.09 9.21 20.08
CA ARG A 304 0.96 9.20 19.06
C ARG A 304 2.17 9.99 19.55
N ILE A 305 3.37 9.49 19.29
CA ILE A 305 4.58 10.31 19.44
C ILE A 305 4.76 11.16 18.19
N ASP A 306 4.90 12.47 18.36
CA ASP A 306 5.14 13.38 17.25
C ASP A 306 6.64 13.55 16.99
N SER A 307 7.00 14.12 15.84
CA SER A 307 8.41 14.34 15.44
C SER A 307 9.21 15.22 16.42
N GLY A 308 8.52 15.96 17.30
CA GLY A 308 9.13 16.75 18.38
C GLY A 308 9.47 15.95 19.65
N GLY A 309 9.20 14.65 19.67
CA GLY A 309 9.52 13.75 20.80
C GLY A 309 8.53 13.80 21.96
N MET A 310 7.44 14.57 21.85
CA MET A 310 6.34 14.62 22.81
C MET A 310 5.15 13.79 22.30
N TRP A 311 4.32 13.33 23.22
CA TRP A 311 3.10 12.61 22.87
C TRP A 311 1.90 13.55 22.77
N SER A 312 0.97 13.18 21.91
CA SER A 312 -0.31 13.86 21.74
C SER A 312 -1.44 12.86 21.48
N HIS A 313 -2.67 13.33 21.59
CA HIS A 313 -3.86 12.52 21.37
C HIS A 313 -5.07 13.39 20.97
N LYS A 314 -6.18 12.71 20.64
CA LYS A 314 -7.45 13.35 20.32
C LYS A 314 -8.62 12.60 20.97
N PRO A 315 -9.28 13.12 22.01
CA PRO A 315 -10.41 12.45 22.65
C PRO A 315 -11.66 12.46 21.76
N GLY A 316 -11.98 11.34 21.10
CA GLY A 316 -13.15 11.23 20.23
C GLY A 316 -13.24 12.38 19.21
N GLY A 317 -14.41 13.01 19.11
CA GLY A 317 -14.65 14.20 18.27
C GLY A 317 -14.13 15.53 18.85
N GLY A 318 -13.43 15.49 19.99
CA GLY A 318 -12.81 16.65 20.64
C GLY A 318 -11.54 17.12 19.93
N GLN A 319 -10.87 18.12 20.52
CA GLN A 319 -9.65 18.69 19.95
C GLN A 319 -8.44 17.77 20.15
N ALA A 320 -7.57 17.69 19.13
CA ALA A 320 -6.22 17.17 19.26
C ALA A 320 -5.40 18.07 20.19
N THR A 321 -4.70 17.45 21.13
CA THR A 321 -3.94 18.12 22.20
C THR A 321 -2.69 17.31 22.56
N ASN A 322 -1.66 17.99 23.07
CA ASN A 322 -0.46 17.40 23.65
C ASN A 322 -0.46 17.45 25.19
N LEU A 323 -1.62 17.72 25.79
CA LEU A 323 -1.84 17.81 27.23
C LEU A 323 -2.70 16.65 27.72
N ASP A 324 -2.38 16.13 28.90
CA ASP A 324 -3.18 15.11 29.59
C ASP A 324 -4.44 15.69 30.25
N ASN A 325 -5.21 14.86 30.95
CA ASN A 325 -6.47 15.29 31.58
C ASN A 325 -6.27 16.28 32.75
N SER A 326 -5.05 16.40 33.27
CA SER A 326 -4.64 17.40 34.26
C SER A 326 -4.01 18.64 33.62
N SER A 327 -4.10 18.78 32.29
CA SER A 327 -3.51 19.88 31.50
C SER A 327 -1.98 19.93 31.53
N ASN A 328 -1.31 18.80 31.79
CA ASN A 328 0.16 18.71 31.75
C ASN A 328 0.63 18.16 30.40
N PRO A 329 1.80 18.61 29.88
CA PRO A 329 2.41 17.99 28.71
C PRO A 329 2.67 16.49 28.90
N ILE A 330 2.60 15.71 27.82
CA ILE A 330 2.73 14.24 27.86
C ILE A 330 4.11 13.78 27.37
N PRO A 331 5.12 13.61 28.24
CA PRO A 331 6.39 13.00 27.85
C PRO A 331 6.32 11.47 27.76
N ASN A 332 5.38 10.85 28.48
CA ASN A 332 5.16 9.41 28.51
C ASN A 332 3.68 9.08 28.78
N PRO A 333 2.98 8.36 27.88
CA PRO A 333 1.56 8.02 28.07
C PRO A 333 1.32 7.02 29.21
N GLU A 334 2.34 6.27 29.67
CA GLU A 334 2.19 5.37 30.83
C GLU A 334 1.98 6.11 32.15
N THR A 335 2.51 7.33 32.26
CA THR A 335 2.47 8.15 33.49
C THR A 335 1.58 9.38 33.39
N ALA A 336 0.96 9.61 32.23
CA ALA A 336 0.06 10.73 32.01
C ALA A 336 -1.24 10.56 32.81
N ASP A 337 -1.91 11.68 33.12
CA ASP A 337 -3.27 11.61 33.66
C ASP A 337 -4.26 11.19 32.56
N ARG A 338 -4.77 9.95 32.69
CA ARG A 338 -5.69 9.31 31.76
C ARG A 338 -7.13 9.27 32.27
N CYS A 339 -7.43 9.92 33.39
CA CYS A 339 -8.75 9.84 34.01
C CYS A 339 -9.45 11.20 33.96
N GLY A 340 -10.69 11.22 33.47
CA GLY A 340 -11.40 12.46 33.17
C GLY A 340 -12.90 12.21 33.02
N GLY A 341 -13.71 12.95 33.79
CA GLY A 341 -15.15 12.73 33.85
C GLY A 341 -15.48 11.32 34.31
N TRP A 342 -16.17 10.55 33.45
CA TRP A 342 -16.58 9.16 33.72
C TRP A 342 -15.63 8.11 33.16
N LEU A 343 -14.62 8.51 32.38
CA LEU A 343 -13.67 7.60 31.75
C LEU A 343 -12.34 7.62 32.50
N CYS A 344 -11.74 6.45 32.67
CA CYS A 344 -10.43 6.31 33.28
C CYS A 344 -9.73 5.12 32.64
N TYR A 345 -8.83 5.40 31.69
CA TYR A 345 -8.08 4.35 30.99
C TYR A 345 -7.02 3.78 31.92
N THR A 346 -7.38 2.85 32.80
CA THR A 346 -6.47 2.28 33.80
C THR A 346 -5.41 1.40 33.17
N ASP A 347 -5.77 0.67 32.11
CA ASP A 347 -4.93 -0.36 31.53
C ASP A 347 -4.06 0.22 30.42
N PHE A 348 -2.75 -0.03 30.52
CA PHE A 348 -1.80 0.29 29.46
C PHE A 348 -1.52 -0.98 28.63
N CYS A 349 -1.95 -0.99 27.38
CA CYS A 349 -2.01 -2.21 26.57
C CYS A 349 -0.81 -2.41 25.63
N GLY A 350 0.09 -1.42 25.58
CA GLY A 350 1.35 -1.50 24.87
C GLY A 350 1.51 -0.46 23.76
N TYR A 351 2.66 -0.55 23.09
CA TYR A 351 3.02 0.33 21.98
C TYR A 351 2.96 -0.41 20.66
N PHE A 352 2.85 0.36 19.59
CA PHE A 352 2.86 -0.13 18.23
C PHE A 352 3.61 0.82 17.31
N CYS A 353 4.10 0.28 16.21
CA CYS A 353 4.55 1.06 15.08
C CYS A 353 3.47 1.13 14.01
N SER A 354 3.16 2.34 13.59
CA SER A 354 2.33 2.62 12.42
C SER A 354 3.19 3.34 11.35
N CYS A 355 2.72 3.39 10.13
CA CYS A 355 3.40 3.97 8.99
C CYS A 355 2.61 5.18 8.52
N SER A 356 3.14 6.34 8.86
CA SER A 356 2.55 7.63 8.53
C SER A 356 3.45 8.43 7.60
N ASP A 357 2.89 9.40 6.89
CA ASP A 357 3.67 10.48 6.31
C ASP A 357 3.80 11.66 7.30
N ALA A 358 4.74 12.57 7.04
CA ALA A 358 4.88 13.82 7.80
C ALA A 358 3.66 14.75 7.61
N ALA A 359 2.95 14.63 6.49
CA ALA A 359 1.70 15.33 6.24
C ALA A 359 0.57 14.74 7.09
N GLN A 360 -0.29 15.59 7.67
CA GLN A 360 -1.40 15.09 8.50
C GLN A 360 -2.46 14.38 7.64
N GLY A 361 -3.03 13.30 8.18
CA GLY A 361 -4.12 12.55 7.54
C GLY A 361 -3.69 11.55 6.47
N GLN A 362 -2.38 11.34 6.27
CA GLN A 362 -1.78 10.45 5.28
C GLN A 362 -1.14 9.19 5.91
N GLY A 363 -1.87 8.51 6.79
CA GLY A 363 -1.48 7.21 7.37
C GLY A 363 -1.75 6.03 6.43
N HIS A 364 -0.94 4.98 6.54
CA HIS A 364 -0.92 3.87 5.57
C HIS A 364 -1.66 2.62 6.07
N GLU A 365 -2.04 2.58 7.35
CA GLU A 365 -2.74 1.47 7.99
C GLU A 365 -4.13 1.27 7.40
N ASN A 366 -4.62 0.03 7.45
CA ASN A 366 -5.94 -0.34 6.94
C ASN A 366 -7.04 -0.04 7.96
N ILE A 367 -7.15 1.23 8.39
CA ILE A 367 -8.23 1.67 9.27
C ILE A 367 -9.38 2.27 8.46
N ASN A 368 -10.60 2.11 8.97
CA ASN A 368 -11.80 2.78 8.49
C ASN A 368 -12.61 3.26 9.66
#